data_AF-A0A8K0I548-F1
#
_entry.id   AF-A0A8K0I548-F1
#
_cell.length_a   1.000
_cell.length_b   1.000
_cell.length_c   1.000
_cell.angle_alpha   90.00
_cell.angle_beta   90.00
_cell.angle_gamma   90.00
#
_symmetry.space_group_name_H-M   'P 1'
#
loop_
_entity.id
_entity.type
_entity.pdbx_description
1 polymer ?
#
loop_
_entity_poly.entity_id
_entity_poly.type
_entity_poly.pdbx_seq_one_letter_code
_entity_poly.pdbx_strand_id
1 'polypeptide(L)'
;MAASSGVEYFEIDVEASTEHFSRPSNADVVEEDEAELVWAAIERLPSMKRHNFAIVRRDSVSSPRGRRVGAVDSAPFEVVDIRKLDRRGRERVLQKALATNDQDNYNLLAGIKARFDRVGLEVPKVEVRFQGLNVSAKVHTGGRALPTLPNYALNAVEIFLTSLGILQPNKHTLTILDNVSGIVKPGRITLLLGPPGSGKSTLLLALAGKLDSKLKRSGNVTYNGCALDNFFVQRTSAYISQMDNHIGELTVRETLDFAARCQGASDNWAGLYV
;
A
#
# COMPACT_ATOMS: atom_id res chain seq x y z
N MET A 1 7.13 4.82 -33.79
CA MET A 1 8.23 4.49 -32.86
C MET A 1 8.66 5.78 -32.19
N ALA A 2 8.05 6.06 -31.05
CA ALA A 2 8.45 7.04 -30.04
C ALA A 2 7.56 6.64 -28.86
N ALA A 3 8.07 5.76 -28.01
CA ALA A 3 7.36 5.31 -26.82
C ALA A 3 7.65 6.37 -25.76
N SER A 4 6.70 7.26 -25.53
CA SER A 4 6.71 8.17 -24.38
C SER A 4 6.56 7.29 -23.14
N SER A 5 7.69 7.05 -22.47
CA SER A 5 7.74 6.36 -21.19
C SER A 5 7.06 7.24 -20.16
N GLY A 6 5.82 6.90 -19.79
CA GLY A 6 5.04 7.61 -18.76
C GLY A 6 5.60 7.49 -17.34
N VAL A 7 6.89 7.74 -17.15
CA VAL A 7 7.46 8.10 -15.86
C VAL A 7 7.03 9.55 -15.65
N GLU A 8 5.95 9.77 -14.90
CA GLU A 8 5.45 11.11 -14.63
C GLU A 8 6.58 11.99 -14.09
N TYR A 9 6.84 13.04 -14.87
CA TYR A 9 7.75 14.12 -14.60
C TYR A 9 7.45 14.74 -13.24
N PHE A 10 8.45 14.83 -12.36
CA PHE A 10 8.45 15.91 -11.36
C PHE A 10 9.01 17.17 -12.02
N GLU A 11 8.28 17.68 -12.99
CA GLU A 11 8.48 19.03 -13.48
C GLU A 11 7.58 19.95 -12.66
N ILE A 12 8.21 20.76 -11.82
CA ILE A 12 7.50 21.75 -11.00
C ILE A 12 7.68 23.08 -11.71
N ASP A 13 6.73 23.40 -12.58
CA ASP A 13 6.51 24.76 -13.04
C ASP A 13 5.58 25.47 -12.04
N VAL A 14 6.13 26.52 -11.43
CA VAL A 14 5.31 27.52 -10.75
C VAL A 14 5.13 28.63 -11.76
N GLU A 15 4.03 28.67 -12.51
CA GLU A 15 3.62 29.94 -13.09
C GLU A 15 2.12 30.09 -13.33
N ALA A 16 1.69 31.33 -13.09
CA ALA A 16 0.33 31.79 -13.17
C ALA A 16 -0.20 31.72 -14.61
N SER A 17 -1.47 31.34 -14.71
CA SER A 17 -2.29 31.27 -15.93
C SER A 17 -2.01 32.36 -16.96
N THR A 18 -1.42 31.97 -18.09
CA THR A 18 -1.70 32.58 -19.40
C THR A 18 -1.48 31.53 -20.49
N GLU A 19 -2.55 31.03 -21.11
CA GLU A 19 -2.48 30.07 -22.21
C GLU A 19 -1.89 30.72 -23.46
N HIS A 20 -0.63 30.38 -23.77
CA HIS A 20 -0.07 30.53 -25.11
C HIS A 20 0.41 29.15 -25.58
N PHE A 21 -0.18 28.65 -26.68
CA PHE A 21 0.30 27.47 -27.40
C PHE A 21 1.66 27.79 -28.05
N SER A 22 2.72 27.68 -27.28
CA SER A 22 4.10 27.68 -27.77
C SER A 22 4.42 26.29 -28.32
N ARG A 23 4.96 26.21 -29.54
CA ARG A 23 5.63 24.98 -29.99
C ARG A 23 6.79 24.71 -29.03
N PRO A 24 6.95 23.48 -28.49
CA PRO A 24 8.11 23.16 -27.70
C PRO A 24 9.36 23.45 -28.53
N SER A 25 10.30 24.19 -27.95
CA SER A 25 11.57 24.46 -28.60
C SER A 25 12.32 23.13 -28.74
N ASN A 26 13.17 23.00 -29.76
CA ASN A 26 14.08 21.85 -29.84
C ASN A 26 14.98 21.75 -28.59
N ALA A 27 15.18 22.85 -27.85
CA ALA A 27 15.92 22.86 -26.60
C ALA A 27 15.17 22.12 -25.48
N ASP A 28 13.86 22.36 -25.33
CA ASP A 28 13.04 21.79 -24.25
C ASP A 28 12.97 20.26 -24.40
N VAL A 29 12.76 19.77 -25.62
CA VAL A 29 12.74 18.33 -25.94
C VAL A 29 14.09 17.67 -25.64
N VAL A 30 15.21 18.37 -25.88
CA VAL A 30 16.55 17.85 -25.58
C VAL A 30 16.81 17.81 -24.07
N GLU A 31 16.32 18.78 -23.31
CA GLU A 31 16.42 18.77 -21.84
C GLU A 31 15.60 17.64 -21.22
N GLU A 32 14.39 17.38 -21.74
CA GLU A 32 13.56 16.24 -21.36
C GLU A 32 14.30 14.91 -21.63
N ASP A 33 14.84 14.73 -22.85
CA ASP A 33 15.61 13.55 -23.23
C ASP A 33 16.85 13.34 -22.33
N GLU A 34 17.59 14.42 -22.01
CA GLU A 34 18.75 14.35 -21.10
C GLU A 34 18.34 13.95 -19.68
N ALA A 35 17.26 14.52 -19.15
CA ALA A 35 16.74 14.17 -17.84
C ALA A 35 16.31 12.68 -17.79
N GLU A 36 15.63 12.20 -18.84
CA GLU A 36 15.23 10.80 -18.98
C GLU A 36 16.44 9.86 -18.99
N LEU A 37 17.50 10.20 -19.72
CA LEU A 37 18.73 9.41 -19.77
C LEU A 37 19.42 9.33 -18.40
N VAL A 38 19.44 10.44 -17.64
CA VAL A 38 20.01 10.49 -16.29
C VAL A 38 19.17 9.64 -15.33
N TRP A 39 17.84 9.70 -15.41
CA TRP A 39 16.95 8.85 -14.62
C TRP A 39 17.15 7.36 -14.94
N ALA A 40 17.23 7.00 -16.22
CA ALA A 40 17.50 5.63 -16.65
C ALA A 40 18.85 5.12 -16.12
N ALA A 41 19.86 5.99 -16.01
CA ALA A 41 21.14 5.65 -15.39
C ALA A 41 21.02 5.40 -13.88
N ILE A 42 20.22 6.21 -13.16
CA ILE A 42 19.94 6.00 -11.73
C ILE A 42 19.14 4.70 -11.53
N GLU A 43 18.16 4.42 -12.38
CA GLU A 43 17.38 3.18 -12.34
C GLU A 43 18.24 1.93 -12.60
N ARG A 44 19.37 2.04 -13.30
CA ARG A 44 20.32 0.93 -13.44
C ARG A 44 21.13 0.64 -12.18
N LEU A 45 21.18 1.56 -11.22
CA LEU A 45 21.87 1.32 -9.95
C LEU A 45 21.12 0.28 -9.12
N PRO A 46 21.82 -0.50 -8.27
CA PRO A 46 21.18 -1.33 -7.25
C PRO A 46 20.24 -0.49 -6.37
N SER A 47 19.09 -1.05 -5.97
CA SER A 47 18.03 -0.34 -5.22
C SER A 47 18.57 0.38 -3.96
N MET A 48 19.50 -0.26 -3.24
CA MET A 48 20.16 0.33 -2.07
C MET A 48 21.07 1.53 -2.38
N LYS A 49 21.44 1.75 -3.64
CA LYS A 49 22.23 2.92 -4.05
C LYS A 49 21.34 4.05 -4.57
N ARG A 50 20.16 3.74 -5.11
CA ARG A 50 19.24 4.73 -5.71
C ARG A 50 18.80 5.80 -4.71
N HIS A 51 18.42 5.41 -3.49
CA HIS A 51 17.97 6.35 -2.46
C HIS A 51 19.05 7.33 -1.98
N ASN A 52 20.32 7.14 -2.36
CA ASN A 52 21.38 8.09 -2.04
C ASN A 52 21.48 9.22 -3.05
N PHE A 53 20.81 9.14 -4.19
CA PHE A 53 20.89 10.13 -5.26
C PHE A 53 19.54 10.83 -5.44
N ALA A 54 19.58 12.14 -5.67
CA ALA A 54 18.44 12.94 -6.07
C ALA A 54 18.81 13.77 -7.29
N ILE A 55 17.85 13.99 -8.20
CA ILE A 55 18.00 14.96 -9.28
C ILE A 55 17.42 16.28 -8.79
N VAL A 56 18.25 17.32 -8.81
CA VAL A 56 17.88 18.66 -8.37
C VAL A 56 18.08 19.63 -9.52
N ARG A 57 17.03 20.37 -9.87
CA ARG A 57 17.13 21.54 -10.76
C ARG A 57 17.77 22.67 -9.96
N ARG A 58 18.89 23.24 -10.42
CA ARG A 58 19.50 24.39 -9.75
C ARG A 58 18.64 25.63 -9.97
N ASP A 59 18.32 26.35 -8.90
CA ASP A 59 17.74 27.69 -9.04
C ASP A 59 18.79 28.61 -9.68
N SER A 60 18.47 29.24 -10.80
CA SER A 60 19.34 30.16 -11.52
C SER A 60 19.47 31.52 -10.80
N VAL A 61 20.05 31.57 -9.59
CA VAL A 61 20.42 32.82 -8.88
C VAL A 61 21.62 32.49 -7.96
N SER A 62 22.85 32.99 -8.07
CA SER A 62 23.35 34.31 -8.44
C SER A 62 24.84 34.21 -8.82
N SER A 63 25.21 34.67 -10.01
CA SER A 63 26.61 35.03 -10.29
C SER A 63 26.84 36.47 -9.82
N PRO A 64 27.96 36.81 -9.12
CA PRO A 64 28.21 38.18 -8.62
C PRO A 64 28.52 39.21 -9.71
N ARG A 65 28.46 38.85 -10.99
CA ARG A 65 28.69 39.76 -12.11
C ARG A 65 27.43 39.87 -12.94
N GLY A 66 26.78 41.02 -12.81
CA GLY A 66 25.59 41.40 -13.56
C GLY A 66 25.82 41.27 -15.06
N ARG A 67 25.21 40.24 -15.64
CA ARG A 67 24.76 40.24 -17.03
C ARG A 67 23.46 39.45 -17.07
N ARG A 68 22.34 40.17 -16.95
CA ARG A 68 21.01 39.63 -17.28
C ARG A 68 20.97 39.46 -18.79
N VAL A 69 21.15 38.23 -19.27
CA VAL A 69 20.68 37.82 -20.60
C VAL A 69 19.39 37.06 -20.35
N GLY A 70 18.32 37.49 -21.01
CA GLY A 70 17.02 36.83 -20.95
C GLY A 70 17.11 35.42 -21.53
N ALA A 71 17.15 34.44 -20.64
CA ALA A 71 16.83 33.04 -20.83
C ALA A 71 16.58 32.53 -19.40
N VAL A 72 15.39 32.83 -18.89
CA VAL A 72 14.80 32.04 -17.81
C VAL A 72 14.43 30.72 -18.49
N ASP A 73 14.62 29.59 -17.82
CA ASP A 73 14.33 28.22 -18.32
C ASP A 73 15.47 27.56 -19.09
N SER A 74 16.47 27.08 -18.35
CA SER A 74 17.36 25.95 -18.72
C SER A 74 18.48 25.82 -17.68
N ALA A 75 18.12 25.62 -16.42
CA ALA A 75 19.11 25.23 -15.42
C ALA A 75 19.31 23.71 -15.50
N PRO A 76 20.54 23.23 -15.74
CA PRO A 76 20.79 21.80 -15.97
C PRO A 76 20.45 20.98 -14.72
N PHE A 77 19.83 19.82 -14.95
CA PHE A 77 19.57 18.82 -13.92
C PHE A 77 20.90 18.26 -13.39
N GLU A 78 21.09 18.29 -12.06
CA GLU A 78 22.29 17.73 -11.42
C GLU A 78 21.91 16.53 -10.55
N VAL A 79 22.64 15.42 -10.73
CA VAL A 79 22.55 14.27 -9.83
C VAL A 79 23.39 14.54 -8.59
N VAL A 80 22.74 14.64 -7.44
CA VAL A 80 23.38 14.95 -6.17
C VAL A 80 23.33 13.73 -5.25
N ASP A 81 24.46 13.35 -4.66
CA ASP A 81 24.52 12.38 -3.56
C ASP A 81 24.03 13.05 -2.26
N ILE A 82 22.84 12.66 -1.79
CA ILE A 82 22.14 13.21 -0.63
C ILE A 82 22.99 13.08 0.64
N ARG A 83 23.85 12.04 0.73
CA ARG A 83 24.73 11.85 1.88
C ARG A 83 25.81 12.93 1.96
N LYS A 84 26.18 13.52 0.83
CA LYS A 84 27.17 14.60 0.74
C LYS A 84 26.55 15.99 0.95
N LEU A 85 25.23 16.10 0.94
CA LEU A 85 24.52 17.35 1.22
C LEU A 85 24.62 17.76 2.69
N ASP A 86 24.63 19.06 2.93
CA ASP A 86 24.47 19.67 4.25
C ASP A 86 23.01 19.54 4.73
N ARG A 87 22.75 19.87 6.01
CA ARG A 87 21.41 19.72 6.61
C ARG A 87 20.35 20.48 5.82
N ARG A 88 20.66 21.69 5.33
CA ARG A 88 19.73 22.53 4.57
C ARG A 88 19.47 21.96 3.17
N GLY A 89 20.49 21.45 2.49
CA GLY A 89 20.35 20.77 1.20
C GLY A 89 19.47 19.53 1.30
N ARG A 90 19.66 18.70 2.33
CA ARG A 90 18.82 17.52 2.58
C ARG A 90 17.36 17.89 2.86
N GLU A 91 17.14 18.91 3.68
CA GLU A 91 15.79 19.39 4.00
C GLU A 91 15.06 19.91 2.76
N ARG A 92 15.75 20.62 1.86
CA ARG A 92 15.19 21.07 0.58
C ARG A 92 14.81 19.92 -0.34
N VAL A 93 15.68 18.93 -0.49
CA VAL A 93 15.37 17.71 -1.27
C VAL A 93 14.16 16.98 -0.69
N LEU A 94 14.11 16.83 0.63
CA LEU A 94 12.99 16.17 1.31
C LEU A 94 11.67 16.94 1.15
N GLN A 95 11.68 18.25 1.37
CA GLN A 95 10.48 19.07 1.19
C GLN A 95 9.97 19.02 -0.25
N LYS A 96 10.87 19.02 -1.24
CA LYS A 96 10.49 18.93 -2.65
C LYS A 96 9.97 17.54 -3.01
N ALA A 97 10.56 16.47 -2.47
CA ALA A 97 10.08 15.10 -2.67
C ALA A 97 8.72 14.82 -1.99
N LEU A 98 8.46 15.47 -0.84
CA LEU A 98 7.20 15.36 -0.10
C LEU A 98 6.13 16.34 -0.55
N ALA A 99 6.48 17.34 -1.35
CA ALA A 99 5.53 18.24 -2.00
C ALA A 99 4.83 17.53 -3.16
N THR A 100 4.14 16.43 -2.85
CA THR A 100 3.22 15.77 -3.77
C THR A 100 1.94 16.59 -3.79
N ASN A 101 1.52 17.06 -4.97
CA ASN A 101 0.27 17.79 -5.10
C ASN A 101 -0.91 16.81 -5.09
N ASP A 102 -2.08 17.22 -4.57
CA ASP A 102 -3.30 16.42 -4.64
C ASP A 102 -3.66 16.03 -6.09
N GLN A 103 -3.20 16.82 -7.06
CA GLN A 103 -3.32 16.59 -8.50
C GLN A 103 -2.59 15.32 -8.96
N ASP A 104 -1.46 14.97 -8.34
CA ASP A 104 -0.65 13.81 -8.74
C ASP A 104 -1.38 12.50 -8.42
N ASN A 105 -2.03 12.46 -7.25
CA ASN A 105 -2.87 11.33 -6.85
C ASN A 105 -4.06 11.15 -7.80
N TYR A 106 -4.68 12.25 -8.22
CA TYR A 106 -5.77 12.22 -9.19
C TYR A 106 -5.30 11.68 -10.53
N ASN A 107 -4.18 12.16 -11.05
CA ASN A 107 -3.61 11.73 -12.33
C ASN A 107 -3.29 10.23 -12.31
N LEU A 108 -2.68 9.73 -11.22
CA LEU A 108 -2.43 8.31 -11.02
C LEU A 108 -3.73 7.48 -11.07
N LEU A 109 -4.76 7.87 -10.30
CA LEU A 109 -6.02 7.15 -10.24
C LEU A 109 -6.80 7.21 -11.56
N ALA A 110 -6.77 8.37 -12.23
CA ALA A 110 -7.36 8.55 -13.55
C ALA A 110 -6.66 7.69 -14.60
N GLY A 111 -5.32 7.61 -14.56
CA GLY A 111 -4.53 6.75 -15.42
C GLY A 111 -4.85 5.26 -15.22
N ILE A 112 -4.97 4.81 -13.96
CA ILE A 112 -5.43 3.45 -13.65
C ILE A 112 -6.81 3.22 -14.24
N LYS A 113 -7.76 4.11 -13.99
CA LYS A 113 -9.13 3.99 -14.52
C LYS A 113 -9.16 3.90 -16.05
N ALA A 114 -8.47 4.80 -16.74
CA ALA A 114 -8.41 4.82 -18.21
C ALA A 114 -7.85 3.51 -18.79
N ARG A 115 -6.91 2.85 -18.09
CA ARG A 115 -6.39 1.54 -18.48
C ARG A 115 -7.42 0.44 -18.32
N PHE A 116 -8.15 0.40 -17.19
CA PHE A 116 -9.27 -0.53 -17.00
C PHE A 116 -10.33 -0.36 -18.10
N ASP A 117 -10.68 0.88 -18.40
CA ASP A 117 -11.66 1.22 -19.45
C ASP A 117 -11.17 0.79 -20.84
N ARG A 118 -9.87 0.96 -21.15
CA ARG A 118 -9.26 0.56 -22.42
C ARG A 118 -9.38 -0.94 -22.71
N VAL A 119 -9.25 -1.78 -21.68
CA VAL A 119 -9.38 -3.24 -21.80
C VAL A 119 -10.82 -3.73 -21.58
N GLY A 120 -11.79 -2.82 -21.39
CA GLY A 120 -13.19 -3.16 -21.15
C GLY A 120 -13.42 -3.90 -19.84
N LEU A 121 -12.52 -3.76 -18.86
CA LEU A 121 -12.67 -4.41 -17.55
C LEU A 121 -13.60 -3.56 -16.67
N GLU A 122 -14.80 -4.06 -16.42
CA GLU A 122 -15.69 -3.50 -15.42
C GLU A 122 -15.24 -3.89 -14.01
N VAL A 123 -15.18 -2.91 -13.09
CA VAL A 123 -14.87 -3.18 -11.69
C VAL A 123 -15.97 -4.07 -11.09
N PRO A 124 -15.62 -5.26 -10.56
CA PRO A 124 -16.61 -6.20 -10.06
C PRO A 124 -17.36 -5.61 -8.86
N LYS A 125 -18.69 -5.60 -8.95
CA LYS A 125 -19.57 -5.15 -7.87
C LYS A 125 -19.79 -6.29 -6.89
N VAL A 126 -19.18 -6.17 -5.71
CA VAL A 126 -19.27 -7.17 -4.63
C VAL A 126 -20.14 -6.62 -3.50
N GLU A 127 -21.27 -7.26 -3.24
CA GLU A 127 -22.07 -7.10 -2.03
C GLU A 127 -21.69 -8.19 -1.03
N VAL A 128 -21.33 -7.79 0.19
CA VAL A 128 -21.05 -8.71 1.30
C VAL A 128 -22.20 -8.66 2.29
N ARG A 129 -22.86 -9.79 2.52
CA ARG A 129 -23.97 -9.92 3.46
C ARG A 129 -23.63 -10.92 4.55
N PHE A 130 -23.82 -10.52 5.80
CA PHE A 130 -23.62 -11.36 6.97
C PHE A 130 -24.89 -11.41 7.81
N GLN A 131 -25.25 -12.61 8.28
CA GLN A 131 -26.47 -12.86 9.02
C GLN A 131 -26.19 -13.79 10.19
N GLY A 132 -26.60 -13.35 11.38
CA GLY A 132 -26.44 -14.09 12.64
C GLY A 132 -25.00 -14.52 12.91
N LEU A 133 -24.03 -13.67 12.57
CA LEU A 133 -22.62 -13.99 12.70
C LEU A 133 -22.25 -14.01 14.19
N ASN A 134 -21.85 -15.19 14.67
CA ASN A 134 -21.30 -15.38 16.00
C ASN A 134 -19.85 -15.84 15.90
N VAL A 135 -18.98 -15.28 16.74
CA VAL A 135 -17.60 -15.70 16.88
C VAL A 135 -17.29 -15.89 18.35
N SER A 136 -16.78 -17.07 18.71
CA SER A 136 -16.41 -17.40 20.09
C SER A 136 -15.01 -18.00 20.15
N ALA A 137 -14.29 -17.72 21.24
CA ALA A 137 -13.02 -18.31 21.59
C ALA A 137 -13.19 -19.26 22.76
N LYS A 138 -12.56 -20.43 22.71
CA LYS A 138 -12.41 -21.28 23.89
C LYS A 138 -11.15 -20.84 24.65
N VAL A 139 -11.35 -20.24 25.82
CA VAL A 139 -10.28 -19.80 26.71
C VAL A 139 -10.24 -20.71 27.94
N HIS A 140 -9.03 -21.05 28.39
CA HIS A 140 -8.83 -21.75 29.65
C HIS A 140 -8.81 -20.69 30.75
N THR A 141 -9.77 -20.75 31.68
CA THR A 141 -9.84 -19.82 32.80
C THR A 141 -9.11 -20.39 34.01
N GLY A 142 -8.03 -19.72 34.40
CA GLY A 142 -7.24 -19.93 35.61
C GLY A 142 -6.15 -18.86 35.67
N GLY A 143 -5.63 -18.50 36.85
CA GLY A 143 -4.69 -17.38 37.08
C GLY A 143 -3.30 -17.49 36.42
N ARG A 144 -3.19 -18.18 35.28
CA ARG A 144 -1.95 -18.54 34.57
C ARG A 144 -1.75 -17.70 33.29
N ALA A 145 -2.04 -16.40 33.35
CA ALA A 145 -1.81 -15.48 32.23
C ALA A 145 -0.31 -15.27 31.90
N LEU A 146 0.60 -15.72 32.77
CA LEU A 146 2.04 -15.66 32.56
C LEU A 146 2.62 -17.08 32.37
N PRO A 147 3.28 -17.36 31.24
CA PRO A 147 3.98 -18.63 31.03
C PRO A 147 5.26 -18.63 31.86
N THR A 148 5.15 -18.95 33.14
CA THR A 148 6.30 -19.30 33.97
C THR A 148 6.61 -20.79 33.80
N LEU A 149 7.90 -21.17 33.80
CA LEU A 149 8.36 -22.56 33.69
C LEU A 149 7.58 -23.57 34.58
N PRO A 150 7.28 -23.28 35.86
CA PRO A 150 6.48 -24.19 36.69
C PRO A 150 5.02 -24.33 36.20
N ASN A 151 4.42 -23.29 35.64
CA ASN A 151 3.07 -23.35 35.07
C ASN A 151 3.00 -24.22 33.82
N TYR A 152 4.07 -24.30 33.03
CA TYR A 152 4.13 -25.19 31.86
C TYR A 152 4.16 -26.67 32.28
N ALA A 153 4.97 -27.01 33.29
CA ALA A 153 5.06 -28.37 33.82
C ALA A 153 3.71 -28.85 34.41
N LEU A 154 3.05 -27.99 35.19
CA LEU A 154 1.72 -28.28 35.72
C LEU A 154 0.66 -28.42 34.62
N ASN A 155 0.72 -27.61 33.56
CA ASN A 155 -0.16 -27.77 32.39
C ASN A 155 0.09 -29.09 31.65
N ALA A 156 1.34 -29.55 31.51
CA ALA A 156 1.64 -30.81 30.86
C ALA A 156 1.08 -32.01 31.64
N VAL A 157 1.19 -31.98 32.97
CA VAL A 157 0.59 -32.99 33.86
C VAL A 157 -0.94 -32.95 33.79
N GLU A 158 -1.54 -31.75 33.76
CA GLU A 158 -2.99 -31.59 33.62
C GLU A 158 -3.49 -32.10 32.28
N ILE A 159 -2.80 -31.82 31.17
CA ILE A 159 -3.11 -32.37 29.84
C ILE A 159 -3.03 -33.89 29.84
N PHE A 160 -2.01 -34.47 30.50
CA PHE A 160 -1.87 -35.92 30.65
C PHE A 160 -3.01 -36.54 31.48
N LEU A 161 -3.39 -35.90 32.59
CA LEU A 161 -4.51 -36.34 33.44
C LEU A 161 -5.88 -36.16 32.76
N THR A 162 -6.06 -35.11 31.96
CA THR A 162 -7.24 -34.92 31.10
C THR A 162 -7.26 -35.96 29.97
N SER A 163 -6.10 -36.33 29.41
CA SER A 163 -5.98 -37.42 28.43
C SER A 163 -6.34 -38.79 29.02
N LEU A 164 -6.13 -38.97 30.33
CA LEU A 164 -6.58 -40.16 31.08
C LEU A 164 -8.05 -40.09 31.52
N GLY A 165 -8.78 -39.00 31.23
CA GLY A 165 -10.18 -38.84 31.59
C GLY A 165 -10.45 -38.51 33.07
N ILE A 166 -9.41 -38.16 33.84
CA ILE A 166 -9.51 -37.94 35.29
C ILE A 166 -9.93 -36.49 35.62
N LEU A 167 -9.56 -35.53 34.78
CA LEU A 167 -9.85 -34.10 34.99
C LEU A 167 -10.61 -33.51 33.80
N GLN A 168 -11.76 -32.88 34.06
CA GLN A 168 -12.45 -32.07 33.06
C GLN A 168 -11.76 -30.71 32.92
N PRO A 169 -11.31 -30.32 31.72
CA PRO A 169 -10.64 -29.05 31.54
C PRO A 169 -11.67 -27.92 31.70
N ASN A 170 -11.39 -26.98 32.60
CA ASN A 170 -12.23 -25.80 32.82
C ASN A 170 -12.07 -24.80 31.67
N LYS A 171 -12.78 -25.08 30.56
CA LYS A 171 -12.79 -24.26 29.34
C LYS A 171 -14.03 -23.39 29.35
N HIS A 172 -13.84 -22.08 29.43
CA HIS A 172 -14.90 -21.11 29.21
C HIS A 172 -14.95 -20.67 27.75
N THR A 173 -16.17 -20.52 27.21
CA THR A 173 -16.39 -19.93 25.89
C THR A 173 -16.58 -18.43 26.05
N LEU A 174 -15.67 -17.65 25.50
CA LEU A 174 -15.78 -16.20 25.41
C LEU A 174 -16.38 -15.84 24.06
N THR A 175 -17.56 -15.23 24.06
CA THR A 175 -18.21 -14.72 22.86
C THR A 175 -17.60 -13.36 22.49
N ILE A 176 -17.08 -13.25 21.28
CA ILE A 176 -16.45 -12.04 20.73
C ILE A 176 -17.45 -11.27 19.88
N LEU A 177 -18.17 -11.97 18.99
CA LEU A 177 -19.25 -11.42 18.18
C LEU A 177 -20.52 -12.19 18.52
N ASP A 178 -21.60 -11.46 18.79
CA ASP A 178 -22.89 -12.00 19.18
C ASP A 178 -23.99 -11.53 18.20
N ASN A 179 -24.51 -12.47 17.43
CA ASN A 179 -25.62 -12.36 16.49
C ASN A 179 -25.55 -11.15 15.54
N VAL A 180 -24.37 -10.86 14.98
CA VAL A 180 -24.14 -9.67 14.16
C VAL A 180 -24.67 -9.87 12.73
N SER A 181 -25.45 -8.91 12.23
CA SER A 181 -26.05 -8.96 10.89
C SER A 181 -25.92 -7.62 10.16
N GLY A 182 -25.75 -7.65 8.84
CA GLY A 182 -25.57 -6.44 8.04
C GLY A 182 -25.18 -6.71 6.59
N ILE A 183 -25.08 -5.62 5.81
CA ILE A 183 -24.80 -5.65 4.38
C ILE A 183 -23.80 -4.52 4.05
N VAL A 184 -22.70 -4.87 3.39
CA VAL A 184 -21.75 -3.93 2.79
C VAL A 184 -22.02 -3.88 1.30
N LYS A 185 -22.46 -2.72 0.81
CA LYS A 185 -22.81 -2.51 -0.61
C LYS A 185 -21.57 -2.09 -1.41
N PRO A 186 -21.47 -2.49 -2.69
CA PRO A 186 -20.40 -2.04 -3.57
C PRO A 186 -20.47 -0.52 -3.79
N GLY A 187 -19.31 0.10 -4.03
CA GLY A 187 -19.20 1.54 -4.31
C GLY A 187 -19.45 2.45 -3.11
N ARG A 188 -19.38 1.92 -1.88
CA ARG A 188 -19.54 2.71 -0.65
C ARG A 188 -18.39 2.45 0.32
N ILE A 189 -17.99 3.50 1.02
CA ILE A 189 -17.08 3.40 2.16
C ILE A 189 -17.93 3.16 3.41
N THR A 190 -17.67 2.06 4.13
CA THR A 190 -18.37 1.72 5.38
C THR A 190 -17.42 1.93 6.55
N LEU A 191 -17.80 2.81 7.49
CA LEU A 191 -17.03 3.07 8.69
C LEU A 191 -17.54 2.22 9.86
N LEU A 192 -16.66 1.41 10.46
CA LEU A 192 -16.95 0.57 11.62
C LEU A 192 -16.33 1.18 12.89
N LEU A 193 -17.17 1.66 13.81
CA LEU A 193 -16.76 2.29 15.06
C LEU A 193 -17.14 1.42 16.26
N GLY A 194 -16.31 1.46 17.31
CA GLY A 194 -16.56 0.76 18.56
C GLY A 194 -15.37 0.85 19.52
N PRO A 195 -15.59 0.69 20.84
CA PRO A 195 -14.54 0.79 21.85
C PRO A 195 -13.45 -0.27 21.66
N PRO A 196 -12.25 -0.13 22.24
CA PRO A 196 -11.25 -1.19 22.27
C PRO A 196 -11.85 -2.51 22.78
N GLY A 197 -11.50 -3.65 22.16
CA GLY A 197 -12.04 -4.96 22.55
C GLY A 197 -13.44 -5.31 22.01
N SER A 198 -14.16 -4.40 21.33
CA SER A 198 -15.50 -4.66 20.75
C SER A 198 -15.56 -5.67 19.58
N GLY A 199 -14.45 -6.31 19.21
CA GLY A 199 -14.45 -7.32 18.14
C GLY A 199 -14.41 -6.76 16.71
N LYS A 200 -14.12 -5.46 16.50
CA LYS A 200 -14.03 -4.85 15.16
C LYS A 200 -13.08 -5.61 14.21
N SER A 201 -11.85 -5.83 14.64
CA SER A 201 -10.86 -6.55 13.84
C SER A 201 -11.31 -7.99 13.59
N THR A 202 -11.96 -8.62 14.58
CA THR A 202 -12.55 -9.96 14.45
C THR A 202 -13.66 -10.00 13.41
N LEU A 203 -14.52 -8.98 13.35
CA LEU A 203 -15.57 -8.85 12.34
C LEU A 203 -14.96 -8.70 10.95
N LEU A 204 -13.98 -7.81 10.79
CA LEU A 204 -13.29 -7.62 9.50
C LEU A 204 -12.58 -8.89 9.02
N LEU A 205 -11.89 -9.61 9.93
CA LEU A 205 -11.24 -10.88 9.62
C LEU A 205 -12.26 -11.97 9.25
N ALA A 206 -13.41 -12.02 9.94
CA ALA A 206 -14.48 -12.96 9.63
C ALA A 206 -15.09 -12.69 8.25
N LEU A 207 -15.31 -11.42 7.89
CA LEU A 207 -15.81 -11.04 6.57
C LEU A 207 -14.78 -11.34 5.47
N ALA A 208 -13.49 -11.09 5.71
CA ALA A 208 -12.41 -11.37 4.76
C ALA A 208 -12.04 -12.86 4.64
N GLY A 209 -12.71 -13.75 5.38
CA GLY A 209 -12.38 -15.18 5.39
C GLY A 209 -10.99 -15.50 5.97
N LYS A 210 -10.45 -14.62 6.82
CA LYS A 210 -9.12 -14.75 7.47
C LYS A 210 -9.24 -14.94 8.98
N LEU A 211 -10.37 -15.46 9.45
CA LEU A 211 -10.56 -15.73 10.87
C LEU A 211 -9.63 -16.88 11.32
N ASP A 212 -9.01 -16.74 12.51
CA ASP A 212 -8.16 -17.78 13.07
C ASP A 212 -8.95 -19.09 13.25
N SER A 213 -8.37 -20.20 12.77
CA SER A 213 -8.86 -21.58 12.94
C SER A 213 -9.23 -21.97 14.38
N LYS A 214 -8.63 -21.31 15.39
CA LYS A 214 -8.93 -21.55 16.82
C LYS A 214 -10.26 -20.96 17.26
N LEU A 215 -10.81 -20.01 16.50
CA LEU A 215 -12.08 -19.37 16.79
C LEU A 215 -13.22 -20.17 16.17
N LYS A 216 -14.30 -20.32 16.94
CA LYS A 216 -15.53 -20.93 16.45
C LYS A 216 -16.42 -19.86 15.83
N ARG A 217 -16.63 -19.95 14.52
CA ARG A 217 -17.57 -19.13 13.76
C ARG A 217 -18.88 -19.89 13.54
N SER A 218 -20.00 -19.20 13.70
CA SER A 218 -21.31 -19.65 13.20
C SER A 218 -22.07 -18.48 12.56
N GLY A 219 -23.16 -18.77 11.86
CA GLY A 219 -23.85 -17.82 11.00
C GLY A 219 -23.28 -17.79 9.57
N ASN A 220 -23.90 -16.99 8.72
CA ASN A 220 -23.63 -16.99 7.29
C ASN A 220 -22.99 -15.67 6.86
N VAL A 221 -21.96 -15.78 6.00
CA VAL A 221 -21.38 -14.67 5.26
C VAL A 221 -21.42 -15.05 3.79
N THR A 222 -21.93 -14.15 2.96
CA THR A 222 -22.11 -14.37 1.53
C THR A 222 -21.57 -13.19 0.73
N TYR A 223 -20.97 -13.48 -0.40
CA TYR A 223 -20.48 -12.52 -1.40
C TYR A 223 -21.33 -12.69 -2.65
N ASN A 224 -22.16 -11.69 -2.98
CA ASN A 224 -23.15 -11.78 -4.07
C ASN A 224 -24.03 -13.05 -4.01
N GLY A 225 -24.37 -13.50 -2.79
CA GLY A 225 -25.15 -14.73 -2.55
C GLY A 225 -24.33 -16.02 -2.46
N CYS A 226 -23.04 -16.01 -2.82
CA CYS A 226 -22.16 -17.17 -2.68
C CYS A 226 -21.58 -17.26 -1.26
N ALA A 227 -21.72 -18.41 -0.60
CA ALA A 227 -21.12 -18.66 0.71
C ALA A 227 -19.58 -18.69 0.66
N LEU A 228 -18.92 -18.35 1.77
CA LEU A 228 -17.45 -18.32 1.88
C LEU A 228 -16.80 -19.66 1.47
N ASP A 229 -17.45 -20.78 1.74
CA ASP A 229 -16.88 -22.12 1.50
C ASP A 229 -16.93 -22.53 0.02
N ASN A 230 -17.68 -21.79 -0.79
CA ASN A 230 -17.90 -22.11 -2.21
C ASN A 230 -16.86 -21.46 -3.14
N PHE A 231 -16.05 -20.52 -2.65
CA PHE A 231 -15.09 -19.80 -3.49
C PHE A 231 -13.90 -19.26 -2.69
N PHE A 232 -12.84 -18.89 -3.40
CA PHE A 232 -11.66 -18.29 -2.79
C PHE A 232 -11.89 -16.81 -2.46
N VAL A 233 -12.44 -16.56 -1.27
CA VAL A 233 -12.73 -15.22 -0.71
C VAL A 233 -11.53 -14.27 -0.77
N GLN A 234 -10.32 -14.81 -0.63
CA GLN A 234 -9.06 -14.06 -0.68
C GLN A 234 -8.76 -13.44 -2.06
N ARG A 235 -9.39 -13.92 -3.14
CA ARG A 235 -9.30 -13.30 -4.47
C ARG A 235 -10.26 -12.12 -4.65
N THR A 236 -11.27 -12.02 -3.80
CA THR A 236 -12.34 -11.01 -3.90
C THR A 236 -12.25 -9.98 -2.79
N SER A 237 -11.65 -10.32 -1.67
CA SER A 237 -11.48 -9.46 -0.50
C SER A 237 -10.05 -9.45 -0.01
N ALA A 238 -9.58 -8.27 0.37
CA ALA A 238 -8.29 -8.07 0.99
C ALA A 238 -8.49 -7.48 2.39
N TYR A 239 -7.77 -8.02 3.36
CA TYR A 239 -7.67 -7.47 4.71
C TYR A 239 -6.29 -6.85 4.89
N ILE A 240 -6.27 -5.57 5.25
CA ILE A 240 -5.08 -4.80 5.57
C ILE A 240 -4.96 -4.76 7.10
N SER A 241 -3.85 -5.25 7.64
CA SER A 241 -3.59 -5.26 9.08
C SER A 241 -3.28 -3.86 9.62
N GLN A 242 -3.34 -3.72 10.95
CA GLN A 242 -2.92 -2.47 11.62
C GLN A 242 -1.42 -2.19 11.48
N MET A 243 -0.63 -3.24 11.30
CA MET A 243 0.81 -3.16 11.08
C MET A 243 1.08 -3.36 9.59
N ASP A 244 1.88 -2.47 9.02
CA ASP A 244 2.39 -2.61 7.66
C ASP A 244 3.69 -3.42 7.68
N ASN A 245 3.72 -4.50 6.89
CA ASN A 245 4.93 -5.30 6.70
C ASN A 245 5.49 -5.03 5.31
N HIS A 246 6.49 -4.15 5.23
CA HIS A 246 7.15 -3.78 3.99
C HIS A 246 8.66 -3.97 4.11
N ILE A 247 9.31 -4.28 2.98
CA ILE A 247 10.77 -4.39 2.88
C ILE A 247 11.30 -2.97 2.65
N GLY A 248 11.93 -2.38 3.66
CA GLY A 248 12.38 -0.99 3.63
C GLY A 248 13.46 -0.70 2.58
N GLU A 249 14.11 -1.74 2.05
CA GLU A 249 15.13 -1.64 1.02
C GLU A 249 14.57 -1.55 -0.41
N LEU A 250 13.27 -1.84 -0.60
CA LEU A 250 12.61 -1.80 -1.91
C LEU A 250 11.90 -0.46 -2.11
N THR A 251 11.98 0.05 -3.34
CA THR A 251 11.13 1.17 -3.77
C THR A 251 9.67 0.73 -3.93
N VAL A 252 8.74 1.68 -3.98
CA VAL A 252 7.32 1.41 -4.23
C VAL A 252 7.13 0.65 -5.55
N ARG A 253 7.81 1.08 -6.62
CA ARG A 253 7.79 0.42 -7.93
C ARG A 253 8.24 -1.03 -7.83
N GLU A 254 9.38 -1.29 -7.20
CA GLU A 254 9.92 -2.65 -7.03
C GLU A 254 9.01 -3.54 -6.19
N THR A 255 8.36 -2.95 -5.18
CA THR A 255 7.39 -3.66 -4.33
C THR A 255 6.16 -4.06 -5.13
N LEU A 256 5.62 -3.16 -5.96
CA LEU A 256 4.50 -3.44 -6.86
C LEU A 256 4.88 -4.45 -7.95
N ASP A 257 6.07 -4.33 -8.55
CA ASP A 257 6.62 -5.31 -9.51
C ASP A 257 6.73 -6.70 -8.88
N PHE A 258 7.29 -6.79 -7.67
CA PHE A 258 7.41 -8.05 -6.93
C PHE A 258 6.04 -8.65 -6.63
N ALA A 259 5.08 -7.83 -6.18
CA ALA A 259 3.71 -8.26 -5.92
C ALA A 259 3.02 -8.77 -7.20
N ALA A 260 3.17 -8.06 -8.32
CA ALA A 260 2.60 -8.43 -9.62
C ALA A 260 3.16 -9.78 -10.12
N ARG A 261 4.48 -9.96 -10.05
CA ARG A 261 5.14 -11.22 -10.41
C ARG A 261 4.67 -12.39 -9.53
N CYS A 262 4.49 -12.17 -8.23
CA CYS A 262 3.93 -13.18 -7.32
C CYS A 262 2.48 -13.55 -7.68
N GLN A 263 1.73 -12.66 -8.32
CA GLN A 263 0.37 -12.90 -8.81
C GLN A 263 0.34 -13.53 -10.22
N GLY A 264 1.50 -13.78 -10.82
CA GLY A 264 1.61 -14.43 -12.12
C GLY A 264 1.64 -13.48 -13.33
N ALA A 265 1.88 -12.19 -13.13
CA ALA A 265 2.16 -11.28 -14.24
C ALA A 265 3.51 -11.66 -14.88
N SER A 266 3.52 -11.88 -16.20
CA SER A 266 4.75 -12.17 -16.97
C SER A 266 5.64 -10.95 -17.12
N ASP A 267 5.02 -9.77 -17.13
CA ASP A 267 5.67 -8.51 -17.42
C ASP A 267 5.86 -7.72 -16.11
N ASN A 268 6.91 -6.90 -16.06
CA ASN A 268 7.04 -5.93 -14.99
C ASN A 268 5.78 -5.05 -14.97
N TRP A 269 5.37 -4.56 -13.80
CA TRP A 269 4.46 -3.41 -13.70
C TRP A 269 4.97 -2.24 -14.58
N ALA A 270 6.28 -2.13 -14.79
CA ALA A 270 6.90 -1.24 -15.77
C ALA A 270 6.49 -1.51 -17.24
N GLY A 271 6.07 -2.72 -17.61
CA GLY A 271 5.54 -3.08 -18.93
C GLY A 271 4.12 -2.56 -19.21
N LEU A 272 3.44 -2.00 -18.21
CA LEU A 272 2.18 -1.26 -18.39
C LEU A 272 2.38 0.22 -18.79
N TYR A 273 3.61 0.66 -19.03
CA TYR A 273 3.94 2.00 -19.54
C TYR A 273 4.24 1.95 -21.05
N VAL A 274 3.24 1.55 -21.84
CA VAL A 274 3.20 1.70 -23.31
C VAL A 274 1.99 2.55 -23.70
#